data_AF-A0A7X2III9-F1
#
_entry.id   AF-A0A7X2III9-F1
#
_cell.length_a   1.000
_cell.length_b   1.000
_cell.length_c   1.000
_cell.angle_alpha   90.00
_cell.angle_beta   90.00
_cell.angle_gamma   90.00
#
_symmetry.space_group_name_H-M   'P 1'
#
loop_
_entity.id
_entity.type
_entity.pdbx_description
1 polymer ?
#
loop_
_entity_poly.entity_id
_entity_poly.type
_entity_poly.pdbx_seq_one_letter_code
_entity_poly.pdbx_strand_id
1 'polypeptide(L)'
;MILPQSSDASLATGPRIMVVEDNPDSLYLAAEILRTLGYAVDTAESGEQALHQLTAQPCDILFTDVSLPGMSGIDLARAVHAQFPSLRIIFATGYGEALTRSLGFAATTIRKPYDLDQLLQALAG
;
A
#
# COMPACT_ATOMS: atom_id res chain seq x y z
N MET A 1 31.95 9.86 -27.01
CA MET A 1 31.67 10.67 -25.80
C MET A 1 30.17 10.84 -25.74
N ILE A 2 29.50 9.96 -25.01
CA ILE A 2 28.04 9.93 -24.89
C ILE A 2 27.72 10.42 -23.48
N LEU A 3 26.82 11.40 -23.41
CA LEU A 3 26.42 12.17 -22.23
C LEU A 3 25.89 11.25 -21.10
N PRO A 4 26.03 11.66 -19.81
CA PRO A 4 25.50 10.92 -18.69
C PRO A 4 23.97 10.83 -18.74
N GLN A 5 23.45 9.61 -18.54
CA GLN A 5 22.03 9.33 -18.31
C GLN A 5 21.65 9.91 -16.95
N SER A 6 20.93 11.03 -16.93
CA SER A 6 20.27 11.56 -15.73
C SER A 6 18.77 11.56 -16.00
N SER A 7 17.99 10.80 -15.25
CA SER A 7 16.54 11.03 -15.09
C SER A 7 16.03 10.29 -13.85
N ASP A 8 16.12 11.00 -12.73
CA ASP A 8 15.18 11.02 -11.60
C ASP A 8 15.01 9.77 -10.72
N ALA A 9 16.03 9.49 -9.90
CA ALA A 9 15.84 8.80 -8.63
C ALA A 9 16.06 9.82 -7.49
N SER A 10 15.09 9.96 -6.59
CA SER A 10 14.92 11.00 -5.56
C SER A 10 14.40 12.33 -6.13
N LEU A 11 13.12 12.68 -5.92
CA LEU A 11 12.72 13.64 -4.88
C LEU A 11 11.24 13.48 -4.42
N ALA A 12 10.68 12.28 -4.41
CA ALA A 12 9.48 12.05 -3.59
C ALA A 12 9.90 12.13 -2.10
N THR A 13 9.82 13.31 -1.51
CA THR A 13 10.10 13.56 -0.08
C THR A 13 8.92 13.19 0.81
N GLY A 14 7.80 12.81 0.21
CA GLY A 14 6.61 12.33 0.90
C GLY A 14 6.78 10.92 1.46
N PRO A 15 5.88 10.48 2.36
CA PRO A 15 5.87 9.12 2.87
C PRO A 15 5.86 8.09 1.75
N ARG A 16 6.45 6.92 1.99
CA ARG A 16 6.49 5.83 1.02
C ARG A 16 5.38 4.84 1.27
N ILE A 17 4.72 4.44 0.20
CA ILE A 17 3.57 3.53 0.22
C ILE A 17 3.90 2.27 -0.56
N MET A 18 3.66 1.11 0.05
CA MET A 18 3.62 -0.18 -0.62
C MET A 18 2.17 -0.47 -1.01
N VAL A 19 1.89 -0.54 -2.31
CA VAL A 19 0.55 -0.86 -2.84
C VAL A 19 0.52 -2.35 -3.23
N VAL A 20 -0.44 -3.09 -2.70
CA VAL A 20 -0.58 -4.54 -2.95
C VAL A 20 -1.96 -4.86 -3.50
N GLU A 21 -1.99 -5.35 -4.73
CA GLU A 21 -3.20 -5.59 -5.51
C GLU A 21 -2.87 -6.58 -6.64
N ASP A 22 -3.66 -7.65 -6.79
CA ASP A 22 -3.41 -8.70 -7.79
C ASP A 22 -3.97 -8.35 -9.18
N ASN A 23 -4.94 -7.42 -9.25
CA ASN A 23 -5.42 -6.91 -10.52
C ASN A 23 -4.48 -5.81 -11.07
N PRO A 24 -3.79 -6.03 -12.21
CA PRO A 24 -2.76 -5.11 -12.70
C PRO A 24 -3.31 -3.72 -13.05
N ASP A 25 -4.54 -3.63 -13.57
CA ASP A 25 -5.17 -2.35 -13.89
C ASP A 25 -5.49 -1.55 -12.62
N SER A 26 -5.99 -2.23 -11.59
CA SER A 26 -6.29 -1.62 -10.28
C SER A 26 -5.01 -1.20 -9.55
N LEU A 27 -3.97 -2.02 -9.61
CA LEU A 27 -2.65 -1.72 -9.05
C LEU A 27 -2.04 -0.49 -9.72
N TYR A 28 -2.07 -0.44 -11.06
CA TYR A 28 -1.59 0.70 -11.84
C TYR A 28 -2.35 1.98 -11.48
N LEU A 29 -3.69 1.93 -11.50
CA LEU A 29 -4.52 3.10 -11.19
C LEU A 29 -4.27 3.64 -9.78
N ALA A 30 -4.24 2.75 -8.77
CA ALA A 30 -3.98 3.16 -7.39
C ALA A 30 -2.58 3.77 -7.23
N ALA A 31 -1.56 3.16 -7.84
CA ALA A 31 -0.20 3.66 -7.79
C ALA A 31 -0.05 5.04 -8.46
N GLU A 32 -0.66 5.25 -9.63
CA GLU A 32 -0.60 6.53 -10.34
C GLU A 32 -1.29 7.67 -9.57
N ILE A 33 -2.43 7.40 -8.94
CA ILE A 33 -3.12 8.39 -8.10
C ILE A 33 -2.23 8.77 -6.91
N LEU A 34 -1.65 7.79 -6.22
CA LEU A 34 -0.79 8.03 -5.05
C LEU A 34 0.50 8.77 -5.44
N ARG A 35 1.11 8.45 -6.58
CA ARG A 35 2.26 9.20 -7.12
C ARG A 35 1.89 10.65 -7.44
N THR A 36 0.72 10.86 -8.05
CA THR A 36 0.19 12.20 -8.35
C THR A 36 -0.02 13.03 -7.07
N LEU A 37 -0.37 12.38 -5.96
CA LEU A 37 -0.50 12.98 -4.63
C LEU A 37 0.86 13.25 -3.93
N GLY A 38 1.98 12.89 -4.56
CA GLY A 38 3.33 13.17 -4.07
C GLY A 38 3.96 12.09 -3.18
N TYR A 39 3.35 10.90 -3.11
CA TYR A 39 3.93 9.77 -2.38
C TYR A 39 4.98 9.04 -3.22
N ALA A 40 6.00 8.49 -2.57
CA ALA A 40 6.85 7.47 -3.17
C ALA A 40 6.08 6.14 -3.17
N VAL A 41 5.97 5.45 -4.31
CA VAL A 41 5.11 4.26 -4.43
C VAL A 41 5.87 3.06 -4.97
N ASP A 42 5.93 2.02 -4.13
CA ASP A 42 6.34 0.67 -4.48
C ASP A 42 5.09 -0.19 -4.71
N THR A 43 5.17 -1.19 -5.58
CA THR A 43 4.03 -2.04 -5.97
C THR A 43 4.35 -3.52 -5.84
N ALA A 44 3.36 -4.31 -5.43
CA ALA A 44 3.41 -5.76 -5.42
C ALA A 44 2.09 -6.36 -5.89
N GLU A 45 2.16 -7.48 -6.61
CA GLU A 45 0.99 -8.21 -7.13
C GLU A 45 0.51 -9.31 -6.16
N SER A 46 1.26 -9.54 -5.08
CA SER A 46 0.93 -10.53 -4.05
C SER A 46 1.46 -10.14 -2.67
N GLY A 47 0.87 -10.71 -1.62
CA GLY A 47 1.32 -10.49 -0.24
C GLY A 47 2.75 -11.01 0.00
N GLU A 48 3.11 -12.12 -0.62
CA GLU A 48 4.45 -12.70 -0.56
C GLU A 48 5.50 -11.76 -1.17
N GLN A 49 5.18 -11.19 -2.35
CA GLN A 49 6.05 -10.22 -3.00
C GLN A 49 6.19 -8.96 -2.15
N ALA A 50 5.09 -8.47 -1.56
CA ALA A 50 5.10 -7.30 -0.69
C ALA A 50 5.98 -7.51 0.54
N LEU A 51 5.86 -8.65 1.24
CA LEU A 51 6.72 -8.97 2.39
C LEU A 51 8.19 -9.00 2.01
N HIS A 52 8.53 -9.65 0.90
CA HIS A 52 9.90 -9.70 0.42
C HIS A 52 10.45 -8.29 0.16
N GLN A 53 9.68 -7.43 -0.52
CA GLN A 53 10.09 -6.04 -0.78
C GLN A 53 10.23 -5.22 0.50
N LEU A 54 9.30 -5.35 1.46
CA LEU A 54 9.33 -4.62 2.73
C LEU A 54 10.55 -4.94 3.59
N THR A 55 11.08 -6.17 3.51
CA THR A 55 12.33 -6.53 4.20
C THR A 55 13.56 -5.86 3.60
N ALA A 56 13.57 -5.61 2.29
CA ALA A 56 14.66 -4.92 1.62
C ALA A 56 14.56 -3.39 1.76
N GLN A 57 13.34 -2.86 1.69
CA GLN A 57 13.08 -1.43 1.71
C GLN A 57 11.78 -1.11 2.49
N PRO A 58 11.88 -0.82 3.81
CA PRO A 58 10.72 -0.60 4.68
C PRO A 58 9.92 0.63 4.28
N CYS A 59 8.60 0.60 4.16
CA CYS A 59 7.75 1.76 3.83
C CYS A 59 7.04 2.35 5.07
N ASP A 60 6.31 3.45 4.87
CA ASP A 60 5.54 4.13 5.93
C ASP A 60 4.08 3.67 5.95
N ILE A 61 3.54 3.29 4.79
CA ILE A 61 2.15 2.88 4.61
C ILE A 61 2.08 1.59 3.78
N LEU A 62 1.31 0.62 4.25
CA LEU A 62 0.84 -0.50 3.46
C LEU A 62 -0.58 -0.20 3.01
N PHE A 63 -0.79 -0.14 1.70
CA PHE A 63 -2.11 -0.03 1.08
C PHE A 63 -2.40 -1.34 0.34
N THR A 64 -3.32 -2.17 0.86
CA THR A 64 -3.50 -3.54 0.36
C THR A 64 -4.97 -3.87 0.12
N ASP A 65 -5.27 -4.63 -0.93
CA ASP A 65 -6.51 -5.39 -0.98
C ASP A 65 -6.48 -6.49 0.09
N VAL A 66 -7.65 -6.85 0.60
CA VAL A 66 -7.91 -8.02 1.43
C VAL A 66 -7.96 -9.30 0.59
N SER A 67 -8.56 -9.22 -0.60
CA SER A 67 -8.88 -10.36 -1.46
C SER A 67 -7.74 -10.75 -2.40
N LEU A 68 -6.53 -10.90 -1.85
CA LEU A 68 -5.37 -11.37 -2.60
C LEU A 68 -5.36 -12.91 -2.73
N PRO A 69 -4.92 -13.46 -3.88
CA PRO A 69 -4.68 -14.89 -4.04
C PRO A 69 -3.44 -15.32 -3.24
N GLY A 70 -3.50 -16.49 -2.61
CA GLY A 70 -2.42 -16.99 -1.75
C GLY A 70 -2.49 -16.35 -0.37
N MET A 71 -1.51 -15.51 -0.02
CA MET A 71 -1.55 -14.72 1.20
C MET A 71 -2.62 -13.64 1.13
N SER A 72 -3.63 -13.72 2.00
CA SER A 72 -4.65 -12.68 2.11
C SER A 72 -4.05 -11.36 2.59
N GLY A 73 -4.68 -10.23 2.26
CA GLY A 73 -4.24 -8.93 2.77
C GLY A 73 -4.25 -8.85 4.29
N ILE A 74 -5.12 -9.62 4.95
CA ILE A 74 -5.22 -9.70 6.42
C ILE A 74 -3.98 -10.38 6.99
N ASP A 75 -3.56 -11.49 6.39
CA ASP A 75 -2.39 -12.24 6.83
C ASP A 75 -1.11 -11.45 6.55
N LEU A 76 -1.06 -10.76 5.40
CA LEU A 76 -0.02 -9.79 5.08
C LEU A 76 0.05 -8.69 6.16
N ALA A 77 -1.08 -8.05 6.48
CA ALA A 77 -1.12 -6.98 7.47
C ALA A 77 -0.70 -7.45 8.87
N ARG A 78 -1.07 -8.67 9.28
CA ARG A 78 -0.62 -9.27 10.54
C ARG A 78 0.89 -9.49 10.53
N ALA A 79 1.44 -10.04 9.45
CA ALA A 79 2.87 -10.27 9.32
C ALA A 79 3.67 -8.96 9.29
N VAL A 80 3.14 -7.94 8.61
CA VAL A 80 3.73 -6.60 8.55
C VAL A 80 3.65 -5.91 9.91
N HIS A 81 2.52 -5.93 10.60
CA HIS A 81 2.39 -5.33 11.93
C HIS A 81 3.35 -5.97 12.95
N ALA A 82 3.54 -7.29 12.88
CA ALA A 82 4.47 -7.99 13.77
C ALA A 82 5.95 -7.60 13.55
N GLN A 83 6.33 -7.27 12.31
CA GLN A 83 7.71 -6.89 11.96
C GLN A 83 7.94 -5.37 12.01
N PHE A 84 6.93 -4.58 11.66
CA PHE A 84 6.96 -3.14 11.48
C PHE A 84 5.77 -2.49 12.22
N PRO A 85 5.76 -2.45 13.57
CA PRO A 85 4.59 -2.02 14.33
C PRO A 85 4.20 -0.55 14.13
N SER A 86 5.12 0.28 13.64
CA SER A 86 4.88 1.70 13.32
C SER A 86 4.29 1.93 11.91
N LEU A 87 4.25 0.90 11.07
CA LEU A 87 3.79 1.01 9.70
C LEU A 87 2.26 1.12 9.67
N ARG A 88 1.73 2.17 9.02
CA ARG A 88 0.27 2.37 8.92
C ARG A 88 -0.34 1.45 7.87
N ILE A 89 -1.41 0.77 8.23
CA ILE A 89 -2.07 -0.20 7.36
C ILE A 89 -3.42 0.36 6.90
N ILE A 90 -3.61 0.40 5.59
CA ILE A 90 -4.85 0.80 4.92
C ILE A 90 -5.32 -0.37 4.05
N PHE A 91 -6.54 -0.83 4.31
CA PHE A 91 -7.19 -1.86 3.49
C PHE A 91 -8.13 -1.22 2.48
N ALA A 92 -7.92 -1.51 1.19
CA ALA A 92 -8.83 -1.18 0.12
C ALA A 92 -9.72 -2.39 -0.20
N THR A 93 -10.95 -2.42 0.32
CA THR A 93 -11.75 -3.65 0.29
C THR A 93 -13.24 -3.41 0.13
N GLY A 94 -13.96 -4.38 -0.43
CA GLY A 94 -15.43 -4.39 -0.40
C GLY A 94 -16.02 -4.79 0.96
N TYR A 95 -15.20 -5.36 1.85
CA TYR A 95 -15.59 -5.82 3.17
C TYR A 95 -15.49 -4.66 4.18
N GLY A 96 -16.60 -4.30 4.82
CA GLY A 96 -16.67 -3.12 5.69
C GLY A 96 -15.86 -3.21 7.00
N GLU A 97 -16.07 -2.24 7.88
CA GLU A 97 -15.40 -2.03 9.19
C GLU A 97 -15.42 -3.23 10.16
N ALA A 98 -16.17 -4.30 9.86
CA ALA A 98 -16.10 -5.54 10.64
C ALA A 98 -14.68 -6.13 10.62
N LEU A 99 -13.93 -5.89 9.54
CA LEU A 99 -12.58 -6.41 9.37
C LEU A 99 -11.61 -5.91 10.44
N THR A 100 -11.57 -4.59 10.65
CA THR A 100 -10.61 -3.93 11.54
C THR A 100 -10.79 -4.33 13.00
N ARG A 101 -12.03 -4.61 13.43
CA ARG A 101 -12.34 -5.07 14.80
C ARG A 101 -11.67 -6.40 15.17
N SER A 102 -11.31 -7.23 14.19
CA SER A 102 -10.73 -8.56 14.42
C SER A 102 -9.20 -8.62 14.33
N LEU A 103 -8.54 -7.51 13.95
CA LEU A 103 -7.10 -7.50 13.66
C LEU A 103 -6.24 -7.46 14.93
N GLY A 104 -6.72 -6.82 15.99
CA GLY A 104 -5.95 -6.60 17.23
C GLY A 104 -4.92 -5.47 17.13
N PHE A 105 -4.91 -4.71 16.03
CA PHE A 105 -4.07 -3.53 15.82
C PHE A 105 -4.83 -2.46 15.02
N ALA A 106 -4.31 -1.23 15.04
CA ALA A 106 -4.91 -0.11 14.32
C ALA A 106 -4.73 -0.26 12.81
N ALA A 107 -5.83 -0.17 12.06
CA ALA A 107 -5.83 -0.14 10.61
C ALA A 107 -7.00 0.70 10.10
N THR A 108 -6.78 1.37 8.98
CA THR A 108 -7.80 2.14 8.26
C THR A 108 -8.41 1.26 7.17
N THR A 109 -9.68 1.45 6.86
CA THR A 109 -10.37 0.75 5.76
C THR A 109 -10.98 1.77 4.81
N ILE A 110 -10.81 1.55 3.52
CA ILE A 110 -11.46 2.29 2.45
C ILE A 110 -12.29 1.31 1.61
N ARG A 111 -13.56 1.66 1.37
CA ARG A 111 -14.48 0.77 0.67
C ARG A 111 -14.32 0.90 -0.84
N LYS A 112 -14.15 -0.21 -1.55
CA LYS A 112 -14.22 -0.21 -3.03
C LYS A 112 -15.69 -0.17 -3.52
N PRO A 113 -16.03 0.62 -4.57
CA PRO A 113 -15.20 1.65 -5.21
C PRO A 113 -15.08 2.89 -4.31
N TYR A 114 -13.94 3.57 -4.40
CA TYR A 114 -13.66 4.81 -3.67
C TYR A 114 -13.30 5.97 -4.59
N ASP A 115 -13.57 7.19 -4.12
CA ASP A 115 -13.15 8.42 -4.78
C ASP A 115 -11.86 9.00 -4.18
N LEU A 116 -11.40 10.13 -4.74
CA LEU A 116 -10.20 10.82 -4.30
C LEU A 116 -10.33 11.34 -2.86
N ASP A 117 -11.50 11.84 -2.47
CA ASP A 117 -11.71 12.40 -1.13
C ASP A 117 -11.63 11.32 -0.06
N GLN A 118 -12.21 10.15 -0.32
CA GLN A 118 -12.10 8.98 0.55
C GLN A 118 -10.66 8.48 0.65
N LEU A 119 -9.91 8.50 -0.45
CA LEU A 119 -8.49 8.13 -0.45
C LEU A 119 -7.66 9.11 0.39
N LEU A 120 -7.88 10.41 0.21
CA LEU A 120 -7.19 11.45 1.00
C LEU A 120 -7.50 11.35 2.49
N GLN A 121 -8.77 11.11 2.84
CA GLN A 121 -9.18 10.89 4.23
C GLN A 121 -8.48 9.66 4.85
N ALA A 122 -8.37 8.56 4.10
CA ALA A 122 -7.69 7.37 4.57
C ALA A 122 -6.18 7.60 4.78
N LEU A 123 -5.55 8.43 3.94
CA LEU A 123 -4.13 8.76 4.00
C LEU A 123 -3.78 9.79 5.09
N ALA A 124 -4.72 10.66 5.45
CA ALA A 124 -4.55 11.73 6.44
C ALA A 124 -4.56 11.26 7.90
N GLY A 125 -4.85 9.97 8.15
CA GLY A 125 -4.93 9.36 9.48
C GLY A 125 -3.63 9.44 10.28
#